data_AF-A0AAF0Z7V3-F1
#
_entry.id   AF-A0AAF0Z7V3-F1
#
_cell.length_a   1.000
_cell.length_b   1.000
_cell.length_c   1.000
_cell.angle_alpha   90.00
_cell.angle_beta   90.00
_cell.angle_gamma   90.00
#
_symmetry.space_group_name_H-M   'P 1'
#
loop_
_entity.id
_entity.type
_entity.pdbx_description
1 polymer ?
#
loop_
_entity_poly.entity_id
_entity_poly.type
_entity_poly.pdbx_seq_one_letter_code
_entity_poly.pdbx_strand_id
1 'polypeptide(L)'
;MAEPRRTSLLERSAGLWSRAYPRRWRFAYGEDLVGTLVDLAGPDAATVRLRDGLSVLRAGWSLRLREHPPLLPWLAYRLFERRLPARYRSWVMDDLLGWSYAARGMAVGLMVVVGGIALVGVLFPAVRQLIPPDPVVFLAIVSGPLVVQMLFGARYWARKAWRRHVGGWVPPELRRRSERLDAQTELALYRASLRQGRGGWSIGGGATRG
;
A
#
# COMPACT_ATOMS: atom_id res chain seq x y z
N MET A 1 34.79 12.32 17.54
CA MET A 1 33.65 12.76 16.68
C MET A 1 32.84 11.56 16.12
N ALA A 2 32.66 10.45 16.85
CA ALA A 2 31.94 9.26 16.37
C ALA A 2 30.45 9.24 16.76
N GLU A 3 30.09 9.89 17.87
CA GLU A 3 28.73 10.01 18.43
C GLU A 3 27.65 10.43 17.42
N PRO A 4 27.75 11.57 16.72
CA PRO A 4 26.62 12.07 15.91
C PRO A 4 26.30 11.16 14.73
N ARG A 5 27.29 10.41 14.24
CA ARG A 5 27.10 9.48 13.13
C ARG A 5 26.33 8.23 13.57
N ARG A 6 26.58 7.72 14.80
CA ARG A 6 25.88 6.53 15.34
C ARG A 6 24.40 6.80 15.62
N THR A 7 24.08 7.93 16.26
CA THR A 7 22.69 8.34 16.51
C THR A 7 21.89 8.41 15.20
N SER A 8 22.49 8.99 14.15
CA SER A 8 21.85 9.06 12.84
C SER A 8 21.62 7.70 12.16
N LEU A 9 22.47 6.69 12.42
CA LEU A 9 22.31 5.34 11.87
C LEU A 9 21.22 4.58 12.63
N LEU A 10 21.17 4.73 13.95
CA LEU A 10 20.16 4.14 14.80
C LEU A 10 18.76 4.66 14.43
N GLU A 11 18.59 5.98 14.33
CA GLU A 11 17.34 6.61 13.89
C GLU A 11 16.91 6.16 12.49
N ARG A 12 17.85 6.05 11.55
CA ARG A 12 17.57 5.51 10.20
C ARG A 12 17.10 4.07 10.27
N SER A 13 17.72 3.24 11.12
CA SER A 13 17.33 1.84 11.29
C SER A 13 15.95 1.72 11.95
N ALA A 14 15.66 2.50 12.99
CA ALA A 14 14.33 2.56 13.63
C ALA A 14 13.26 3.06 12.64
N GLY A 15 13.59 4.08 11.85
CA GLY A 15 12.75 4.60 10.77
C GLY A 15 12.50 3.60 9.64
N LEU A 16 13.39 2.63 9.41
CA LEU A 16 13.16 1.53 8.46
C LEU A 16 12.17 0.51 9.05
N TRP A 17 12.35 0.11 10.30
CA TRP A 17 11.46 -0.84 10.98
C TRP A 17 10.04 -0.28 11.15
N SER A 18 9.89 1.02 11.43
CA SER A 18 8.59 1.67 11.55
C SER A 18 7.78 1.69 10.25
N ARG A 19 8.42 1.46 9.08
CA ARG A 19 7.71 1.32 7.79
C ARG A 19 6.79 0.09 7.73
N ALA A 20 6.94 -0.85 8.66
CA ALA A 20 6.03 -1.98 8.83
C ALA A 20 4.58 -1.54 9.10
N TYR A 21 4.42 -0.48 9.88
CA TYR A 21 3.11 -0.01 10.32
C TYR A 21 2.31 0.62 9.16
N PRO A 22 0.96 0.56 9.23
CA PRO A 22 0.09 1.32 8.33
C PRO A 22 0.47 2.79 8.32
N ARG A 23 0.26 3.45 7.19
CA ARG A 23 0.78 4.80 6.96
C ARG A 23 0.12 5.81 7.90
N ARG A 24 -1.19 5.66 8.16
CA ARG A 24 -1.92 6.46 9.16
C ARG A 24 -1.32 6.34 10.57
N TRP A 25 -0.85 5.15 10.95
CA TRP A 25 -0.28 4.89 12.27
C TRP A 25 1.08 5.56 12.41
N ARG A 26 1.90 5.53 11.35
CA ARG A 26 3.17 6.29 11.34
C ARG A 26 2.95 7.79 11.38
N PHE A 27 1.86 8.30 10.82
CA PHE A 27 1.54 9.73 10.89
C PHE A 27 1.14 10.17 12.29
N ALA A 28 0.44 9.30 13.04
CA ALA A 28 -0.03 9.63 14.39
C ALA A 28 1.02 9.33 15.48
N TYR A 29 1.77 8.24 15.34
CA TYR A 29 2.64 7.69 16.40
C TYR A 29 4.08 7.43 15.92
N GLY A 30 4.46 7.87 14.72
CA GLY A 30 5.73 7.48 14.11
C GLY A 30 6.96 7.99 14.86
N GLU A 31 6.90 9.20 15.39
CA GLU A 31 7.98 9.78 16.20
C GLU A 31 8.11 9.04 17.53
N ASP A 32 6.98 8.82 18.22
CA ASP A 32 6.94 8.03 19.46
C ASP A 32 7.48 6.60 19.25
N LEU A 33 7.15 5.96 18.12
CA LEU A 33 7.62 4.61 17.79
C LEU A 33 9.12 4.57 17.53
N VAL A 34 9.66 5.60 16.88
CA VAL A 34 11.10 5.73 16.64
C VAL A 34 11.83 6.02 17.96
N GLY A 35 11.31 6.93 18.78
CA GLY A 35 11.85 7.23 20.11
C GLY A 35 11.90 5.98 20.99
N THR A 36 10.79 5.25 21.08
CA THR A 36 10.72 3.99 21.84
C THR A 36 11.75 2.95 21.36
N LEU A 37 11.98 2.85 20.04
CA LEU A 37 12.98 1.93 19.48
C LEU A 37 14.42 2.36 19.75
N VAL A 38 14.68 3.67 19.79
CA VAL A 38 15.98 4.23 20.18
C VAL A 38 16.23 3.97 21.67
N ASP A 39 15.24 4.21 22.53
CA ASP A 39 15.31 3.96 23.97
C ASP A 39 15.55 2.48 24.27
N LEU A 40 14.87 1.58 23.55
CA LEU A 40 15.00 0.13 23.73
C LEU A 40 16.36 -0.41 23.24
N ALA A 41 16.97 0.21 22.22
CA ALA A 41 18.28 -0.21 21.71
C ALA A 41 19.42 0.12 22.68
N GLY A 42 19.26 1.16 23.51
CA GLY A 42 20.24 1.61 24.49
C GLY A 42 21.29 2.58 23.91
N PRO A 43 21.97 3.37 24.75
CA PRO A 43 22.82 4.49 24.33
C PRO A 43 24.04 4.08 23.50
N ASP A 44 24.51 2.83 23.64
CA ASP A 44 25.70 2.32 22.94
C ASP A 44 25.38 1.63 21.59
N ALA A 45 24.10 1.46 21.24
CA ALA A 45 23.71 0.70 20.05
C ALA A 45 23.77 1.55 18.77
N ALA A 46 24.52 1.07 17.77
CA ALA A 46 24.60 1.73 16.47
C ALA A 46 23.38 1.46 15.57
N THR A 47 22.62 0.39 15.83
CA THR A 47 21.44 -0.03 15.05
C THR A 47 20.43 -0.77 15.93
N VAL A 48 19.15 -0.73 15.58
CA VAL A 48 18.10 -1.51 16.24
C VAL A 48 18.38 -3.00 16.09
N ARG A 49 18.33 -3.75 17.19
CA ARG A 49 18.55 -5.21 17.19
C ARG A 49 17.50 -5.90 16.32
N LEU A 50 17.91 -6.93 15.57
CA LEU A 50 17.03 -7.66 14.66
C LEU A 50 15.77 -8.21 15.35
N ARG A 51 15.89 -8.69 16.59
CA ARG A 51 14.77 -9.22 17.39
C ARG A 51 13.70 -8.16 17.64
N ASP A 52 14.11 -6.94 17.95
CA ASP A 52 13.21 -5.82 18.24
C ASP A 52 12.61 -5.29 16.94
N GLY A 53 13.38 -5.26 15.85
CA GLY A 53 12.85 -5.02 14.51
C GLY A 53 11.77 -6.03 14.08
N LEU A 54 12.00 -7.32 14.35
CA LEU A 54 11.03 -8.39 14.06
C LEU A 54 9.76 -8.29 14.90
N SER A 55 9.85 -7.88 16.17
CA SER A 55 8.67 -7.69 17.02
C SER A 55 7.80 -6.53 16.50
N VAL A 56 8.44 -5.42 16.08
CA VAL A 56 7.79 -4.27 15.42
C VAL A 56 7.13 -4.69 14.10
N LEU A 57 7.82 -5.48 13.28
CA LEU A 57 7.25 -6.05 12.05
C LEU A 57 6.00 -6.88 12.35
N ARG A 58 6.10 -7.80 13.32
CA ARG A 58 5.01 -8.69 13.70
C ARG A 58 3.81 -7.91 14.26
N ALA A 59 4.05 -6.88 15.07
CA ALA A 59 3.01 -6.00 15.58
C ALA A 59 2.32 -5.20 14.47
N GLY A 60 3.09 -4.61 13.56
CA GLY A 60 2.55 -3.91 12.38
C GLY A 60 1.77 -4.83 11.45
N TRP A 61 2.21 -6.08 11.28
CA TRP A 61 1.50 -7.08 10.48
C TRP A 61 0.21 -7.55 11.15
N SER A 62 0.25 -7.83 12.46
CA SER A 62 -0.91 -8.18 13.27
C SER A 62 -2.00 -7.11 13.18
N LEU A 63 -1.61 -5.84 13.26
CA LEU A 63 -2.54 -4.71 13.11
C LEU A 63 -3.20 -4.68 11.71
N ARG A 64 -2.43 -4.93 10.65
CA ARG A 64 -2.96 -5.02 9.28
C ARG A 64 -3.91 -6.20 9.10
N LEU A 65 -3.64 -7.32 9.76
CA LEU A 65 -4.50 -8.51 9.73
C LEU A 65 -5.82 -8.29 10.48
N ARG A 66 -5.78 -7.64 11.64
CA ARG A 66 -6.99 -7.35 12.45
C ARG A 66 -7.98 -6.44 11.73
N GLU A 67 -7.48 -5.50 10.94
CA GLU A 67 -8.33 -4.60 10.15
C GLU A 67 -8.59 -5.10 8.72
N HIS A 68 -8.07 -6.26 8.37
CA HIS A 68 -8.21 -6.80 7.02
C HIS A 68 -9.69 -7.12 6.72
N PRO A 69 -10.21 -6.75 5.54
CA PRO A 69 -11.54 -7.17 5.14
C PRO A 69 -11.64 -8.71 5.03
N PRO A 70 -12.83 -9.31 5.16
CA PRO A 70 -13.00 -10.74 4.90
C PRO A 70 -12.55 -11.09 3.47
N LEU A 71 -12.03 -12.30 3.27
CA LEU A 71 -11.35 -12.71 2.03
C LEU A 71 -12.20 -12.51 0.77
N LEU A 72 -13.48 -12.85 0.81
CA LEU A 72 -14.38 -12.73 -0.34
C LEU A 72 -14.65 -11.26 -0.76
N PRO A 73 -15.10 -10.36 0.13
CA PRO A 73 -15.18 -8.93 -0.16
C PRO A 73 -13.84 -8.33 -0.63
N TRP A 74 -12.73 -8.77 -0.04
CA TRP A 74 -11.40 -8.32 -0.42
C TRP A 74 -11.04 -8.75 -1.85
N LEU A 75 -11.28 -10.02 -2.20
CA LEU A 75 -11.03 -10.54 -3.54
C LEU A 75 -11.95 -9.86 -4.57
N ALA A 76 -13.21 -9.62 -4.20
CA ALA A 76 -14.16 -8.90 -5.04
C ALA A 76 -13.75 -7.45 -5.30
N TYR A 77 -13.19 -6.79 -4.29
CA TYR A 77 -12.56 -5.48 -4.44
C TYR A 77 -11.35 -5.53 -5.38
N ARG A 78 -10.50 -6.56 -5.25
CA ARG A 78 -9.23 -6.65 -5.99
C ARG A 78 -9.41 -7.02 -7.46
N LEU A 79 -10.30 -7.96 -7.76
CA LEU A 79 -10.50 -8.51 -9.10
C LEU A 79 -11.64 -7.82 -9.87
N PHE A 80 -12.72 -7.44 -9.18
CA PHE A 80 -13.94 -6.93 -9.80
C PHE A 80 -14.20 -5.45 -9.48
N GLU A 81 -13.25 -4.77 -8.84
CA GLU A 81 -13.38 -3.37 -8.38
C GLU A 81 -14.64 -3.12 -7.54
N ARG A 82 -15.19 -4.14 -6.85
CA ARG A 82 -16.40 -3.96 -6.04
C ARG A 82 -16.10 -3.09 -4.83
N ARG A 83 -17.06 -2.23 -4.50
CA ARG A 83 -16.95 -1.34 -3.33
C ARG A 83 -16.95 -2.14 -2.03
N LEU A 84 -15.90 -1.94 -1.24
CA LEU A 84 -15.84 -2.42 0.14
C LEU A 84 -16.77 -1.59 1.05
N PRO A 85 -17.35 -2.21 2.10
CA PRO A 85 -18.10 -1.48 3.13
C PRO A 85 -17.31 -0.32 3.73
N ALA A 86 -18.01 0.76 4.12
CA ALA A 86 -17.38 2.01 4.57
C ALA A 86 -16.40 1.83 5.74
N ARG A 87 -16.63 0.83 6.62
CA ARG A 87 -15.75 0.48 7.75
C ARG A 87 -14.31 0.12 7.34
N TYR A 88 -14.09 -0.33 6.09
CA TYR A 88 -12.76 -0.69 5.58
C TYR A 88 -12.10 0.43 4.76
N ARG A 89 -12.68 1.64 4.69
CA ARG A 89 -12.11 2.75 3.90
C ARG A 89 -10.70 3.12 4.37
N SER A 90 -10.46 3.17 5.67
CA SER A 90 -9.13 3.43 6.26
C SER A 90 -8.11 2.39 5.81
N TRP A 91 -8.50 1.11 5.81
CA TRP A 91 -7.69 0.02 5.30
C TRP A 91 -7.40 0.18 3.80
N VAL A 92 -8.40 0.52 2.98
CA VAL A 92 -8.24 0.75 1.53
C VAL A 92 -7.27 1.90 1.27
N MET A 93 -7.35 3.00 2.03
CA MET A 93 -6.42 4.12 1.91
C MET A 93 -4.97 3.69 2.19
N ASP A 94 -4.73 2.92 3.25
CA ASP A 94 -3.40 2.41 3.59
C ASP A 94 -2.88 1.38 2.59
N ASP A 95 -3.75 0.56 2.02
CA ASP A 95 -3.38 -0.39 0.98
C ASP A 95 -3.01 0.33 -0.33
N LEU A 96 -3.79 1.31 -0.77
CA LEU A 96 -3.54 2.10 -1.99
C LEU A 96 -2.28 2.98 -1.89
N LEU A 97 -2.00 3.54 -0.72
CA LEU A 97 -0.84 4.38 -0.47
C LEU A 97 0.41 3.58 -0.10
N GLY A 98 0.28 2.27 0.08
CA GLY A 98 1.38 1.37 0.42
C GLY A 98 2.31 1.12 -0.77
N TRP A 99 3.62 1.04 -0.51
CA TRP A 99 4.60 0.68 -1.54
C TRP A 99 4.36 -0.74 -2.10
N SER A 100 3.87 -1.65 -1.26
CA SER A 100 3.58 -3.03 -1.65
C SER A 100 2.26 -3.21 -2.42
N TYR A 101 1.49 -2.14 -2.71
CA TYR A 101 0.23 -2.24 -3.45
C TYR A 101 0.40 -2.96 -4.79
N ALA A 102 1.41 -2.55 -5.55
CA ALA A 102 1.73 -3.08 -6.88
C ALA A 102 2.17 -4.54 -6.79
N ALA A 103 3.07 -4.87 -5.86
CA ALA A 103 3.54 -6.23 -5.62
C ALA A 103 2.42 -7.18 -5.16
N ARG A 104 1.52 -6.72 -4.28
CA ARG A 104 0.33 -7.48 -3.86
C ARG A 104 -0.64 -7.69 -5.02
N GLY A 105 -0.83 -6.68 -5.86
CA GLY A 105 -1.63 -6.81 -7.08
C GLY A 105 -1.08 -7.90 -8.00
N MET A 106 0.23 -7.89 -8.24
CA MET A 106 0.91 -8.92 -9.04
C MET A 106 0.77 -10.31 -8.42
N ALA A 107 1.01 -10.45 -7.11
CA ALA A 107 0.92 -11.74 -6.43
C ALA A 107 -0.50 -12.34 -6.51
N VAL A 108 -1.53 -11.51 -6.27
CA VAL A 108 -2.94 -11.95 -6.38
C VAL A 108 -3.31 -12.26 -7.82
N GLY A 109 -2.91 -11.43 -8.78
CA GLY A 109 -3.14 -11.66 -10.20
C GLY A 109 -2.51 -12.98 -10.67
N LEU A 110 -1.26 -13.22 -10.30
CA LEU A 110 -0.55 -14.46 -10.62
C LEU A 110 -1.26 -15.67 -10.01
N MET A 111 -1.63 -15.60 -8.74
CA MET A 111 -2.36 -16.66 -8.04
C MET A 111 -3.69 -16.99 -8.74
N VAL A 112 -4.45 -15.97 -9.15
CA VAL A 112 -5.74 -16.16 -9.83
C VAL A 112 -5.56 -16.73 -11.23
N VAL A 113 -4.59 -16.25 -12.01
CA VAL A 113 -4.35 -16.77 -13.37
C VAL A 113 -3.83 -18.20 -13.32
N VAL A 114 -2.83 -18.48 -12.49
CA VAL A 114 -2.29 -19.85 -12.35
C VAL A 114 -3.34 -20.79 -11.79
N GLY A 115 -4.06 -20.39 -10.74
CA GLY A 115 -5.15 -21.19 -10.17
C GLY A 115 -6.30 -21.43 -11.15
N GLY A 116 -6.66 -20.42 -11.94
CA GLY A 116 -7.68 -20.53 -12.99
C GLY A 116 -7.26 -21.47 -14.11
N ILE A 117 -6.02 -21.37 -14.60
CA ILE A 117 -5.47 -22.29 -15.60
C ILE A 117 -5.43 -23.72 -15.06
N ALA A 118 -4.99 -23.92 -13.82
CA ALA A 118 -4.98 -25.24 -13.20
C ALA A 118 -6.40 -25.82 -13.09
N LEU A 119 -7.37 -25.02 -12.65
CA LEU A 119 -8.78 -25.42 -12.57
C LEU A 119 -9.34 -25.79 -13.95
N VAL A 120 -9.13 -24.96 -14.97
CA VAL A 120 -9.57 -25.23 -16.35
C VAL A 120 -8.89 -26.50 -16.87
N GLY A 121 -7.60 -26.69 -16.62
CA GLY A 121 -6.90 -27.91 -17.03
C GLY A 121 -7.44 -29.16 -16.33
N VAL A 122 -7.94 -29.07 -15.10
CA VAL A 122 -8.62 -30.18 -14.41
C VAL A 122 -9.99 -30.47 -15.04
N LEU A 123 -10.77 -29.43 -15.33
CA LEU A 123 -12.12 -29.57 -15.90
C LEU A 123 -12.10 -29.96 -17.39
N PHE A 124 -11.07 -29.53 -18.13
CA PHE A 124 -10.92 -29.72 -19.57
C PHE A 124 -9.51 -30.22 -19.90
N PRO A 125 -9.26 -31.54 -19.82
CA PRO A 125 -7.93 -32.12 -20.02
C PRO A 125 -7.29 -31.79 -21.38
N ALA A 126 -8.10 -31.58 -22.42
CA ALA A 126 -7.63 -31.16 -23.75
C ALA A 126 -6.87 -29.82 -23.71
N VAL A 127 -7.25 -28.91 -22.80
CA VAL A 127 -6.58 -27.60 -22.63
C VAL A 127 -5.19 -27.75 -22.03
N ARG A 128 -4.90 -28.84 -21.29
CA ARG A 128 -3.55 -29.08 -20.74
C ARG A 128 -2.49 -29.20 -21.83
N GLN A 129 -2.86 -29.67 -23.03
CA GLN A 129 -1.94 -29.81 -24.15
C GLN A 129 -1.49 -28.45 -24.71
N LEU A 130 -2.23 -27.37 -24.43
CA LEU A 130 -1.87 -25.99 -24.81
C LEU A 130 -0.96 -25.32 -23.77
N ILE A 131 -0.78 -25.91 -22.60
CA ILE A 131 0.10 -25.37 -21.56
C ILE A 131 1.54 -25.78 -21.88
N PRO A 132 2.49 -24.82 -21.99
CA PRO A 132 3.90 -25.14 -22.17
C PRO A 132 4.38 -26.11 -21.08
N PRO A 133 5.07 -27.21 -21.45
CA PRO A 133 5.58 -28.17 -20.47
C PRO A 133 6.72 -27.60 -19.64
N ASP A 134 7.43 -26.60 -20.18
CA ASP A 134 8.48 -25.88 -19.46
C ASP A 134 7.86 -24.88 -18.46
N PRO A 135 8.09 -25.06 -17.14
CA PRO A 135 7.52 -24.19 -16.12
C PRO A 135 8.08 -22.77 -16.16
N VAL A 136 9.31 -22.57 -16.64
CA VAL A 136 9.94 -21.24 -16.78
C VAL A 136 9.29 -20.48 -17.92
N VAL A 137 9.08 -21.13 -19.07
CA VAL A 137 8.39 -20.52 -20.21
C VAL A 137 6.94 -20.18 -19.84
N PHE A 138 6.24 -21.10 -19.16
CA PHE A 138 4.90 -20.85 -18.66
C PHE A 138 4.84 -19.64 -17.71
N LEU A 139 5.73 -19.59 -16.71
CA LEU A 139 5.81 -18.47 -15.78
C LEU A 139 6.15 -17.16 -16.50
N ALA A 140 7.03 -17.17 -17.50
CA ALA A 140 7.38 -15.98 -18.26
C ALA A 140 6.18 -15.43 -19.05
N ILE A 141 5.41 -16.30 -19.71
CA ILE A 141 4.20 -15.93 -20.46
C ILE A 141 3.14 -15.34 -19.54
N VAL A 142 2.90 -15.97 -18.38
CA VAL A 142 1.85 -15.53 -17.44
C VAL A 142 2.27 -14.27 -16.67
N SER A 143 3.53 -14.18 -16.25
CA SER A 143 4.01 -13.05 -15.45
C SER A 143 4.31 -11.80 -16.29
N GLY A 144 4.72 -11.93 -17.54
CA GLY A 144 5.08 -10.80 -18.41
C GLY A 144 4.02 -9.70 -18.48
N PRO A 145 2.76 -10.00 -18.86
CA PRO A 145 1.67 -9.02 -18.87
C PRO A 145 1.39 -8.41 -17.50
N LEU A 146 1.48 -9.20 -16.43
CA LEU A 146 1.29 -8.74 -15.05
C LEU A 146 2.40 -7.76 -14.62
N VAL A 147 3.64 -8.01 -15.01
CA VAL A 147 4.80 -7.13 -14.75
C VAL A 147 4.63 -5.82 -15.50
N VAL A 148 4.25 -5.84 -16.78
CA VAL A 148 3.97 -4.62 -17.56
C VAL A 148 2.83 -3.83 -16.90
N GLN A 149 1.74 -4.51 -16.53
CA GLN A 149 0.62 -3.88 -15.80
C GLN A 149 1.07 -3.31 -14.45
N MET A 150 2.00 -3.95 -13.74
CA MET A 150 2.55 -3.45 -12.48
C MET A 150 3.37 -2.17 -12.69
N LEU A 151 4.27 -2.16 -13.67
CA LEU A 151 5.18 -1.04 -13.92
C LEU A 151 4.44 0.21 -14.41
N PHE A 152 3.46 0.04 -15.30
CA PHE A 152 2.78 1.16 -15.96
C PHE A 152 1.36 1.40 -15.41
N GLY A 153 0.66 0.36 -15.01
CA GLY A 153 -0.74 0.40 -14.60
C GLY A 153 -0.97 0.57 -13.10
N ALA A 154 -0.04 0.16 -12.22
CA ALA A 154 -0.31 0.13 -10.77
C ALA A 154 -0.76 1.50 -10.22
N ARG A 155 -0.14 2.59 -10.68
CA ARG A 155 -0.53 3.97 -10.29
C ARG A 155 -1.84 4.42 -10.92
N TYR A 156 -2.15 3.96 -12.13
CA TYR A 156 -3.43 4.23 -12.77
C TYR A 156 -4.56 3.54 -12.00
N TRP A 157 -4.42 2.24 -11.72
CA TRP A 157 -5.39 1.45 -10.96
C TRP A 157 -5.56 1.98 -9.53
N ALA A 158 -4.48 2.37 -8.86
CA ALA A 158 -4.56 2.96 -7.52
C ALA A 158 -5.37 4.28 -7.52
N ARG A 159 -5.17 5.15 -8.52
CA ARG A 159 -5.96 6.38 -8.69
C ARG A 159 -7.43 6.09 -8.98
N LYS A 160 -7.72 5.13 -9.86
CA LYS A 160 -9.09 4.71 -10.19
C LYS A 160 -9.80 4.18 -8.95
N ALA A 161 -9.15 3.28 -8.21
CA ALA A 161 -9.66 2.74 -6.96
C ALA A 161 -9.87 3.83 -5.90
N TRP A 162 -8.95 4.79 -5.77
CA TRP A 162 -9.10 5.92 -4.85
C TRP A 162 -10.36 6.74 -5.15
N ARG A 163 -10.55 7.16 -6.41
CA ARG A 163 -11.73 7.93 -6.83
C ARG A 163 -13.04 7.19 -6.55
N ARG A 164 -13.03 5.86 -6.66
CA ARG A 164 -14.22 5.02 -6.47
C ARG A 164 -14.58 4.75 -5.01
N HIS A 165 -13.60 4.71 -4.12
CA HIS A 165 -13.76 4.21 -2.74
C HIS A 165 -13.56 5.28 -1.65
N VAL A 166 -12.72 6.27 -1.92
CA VAL A 166 -12.30 7.28 -0.94
C VAL A 166 -12.93 8.63 -1.26
N GLY A 167 -12.65 9.19 -2.44
CA GLY A 167 -13.18 10.48 -2.84
C GLY A 167 -12.51 11.07 -4.08
N GLY A 168 -13.03 12.21 -4.54
CA GLY A 168 -12.56 12.89 -5.76
C GLY A 168 -11.16 13.53 -5.63
N TRP A 169 -10.80 13.98 -4.43
CA TRP A 169 -9.47 14.54 -4.16
C TRP A 169 -8.43 13.43 -4.03
N VAL A 170 -7.40 13.46 -4.90
CA VAL A 170 -6.34 12.44 -4.96
C VAL A 170 -5.09 12.95 -4.24
N PRO A 171 -4.50 12.16 -3.32
CA PRO A 171 -3.29 12.52 -2.59
C PRO A 171 -2.09 12.78 -3.51
N PRO A 172 -1.14 13.66 -3.10
CA PRO A 172 0.06 13.96 -3.88
C PRO A 172 0.84 12.72 -4.32
N GLU A 173 0.82 11.65 -3.52
CA GLU A 173 1.60 10.44 -3.77
C GLU A 173 1.06 9.60 -4.93
N LEU A 174 -0.25 9.72 -5.18
CA LEU A 174 -0.93 9.06 -6.29
C LEU A 174 -1.02 9.95 -7.53
N ARG A 175 -0.84 11.28 -7.40
CA ARG A 175 -0.81 12.21 -8.54
C ARG A 175 0.45 12.03 -9.40
N ARG A 176 0.38 12.50 -10.66
CA ARG A 176 1.55 12.53 -11.56
C ARG A 176 2.62 13.43 -10.97
N ARG A 177 3.90 13.17 -11.30
CA ARG A 177 5.05 13.90 -10.73
C ARG A 177 4.94 15.42 -10.93
N SER A 178 4.39 15.86 -12.06
CA SER A 178 4.12 17.27 -12.38
C SER A 178 3.09 17.92 -11.47
N GLU A 179 2.06 17.18 -11.04
CA GLU A 179 0.91 17.68 -10.25
C GLU A 179 1.14 17.58 -8.73
N ARG A 180 2.32 17.13 -8.29
CA ARG A 180 2.59 16.87 -6.87
C ARG A 180 2.74 18.14 -6.05
N LEU A 181 3.38 19.16 -6.63
CA LEU A 181 3.61 20.43 -5.96
C LEU A 181 2.27 21.12 -5.69
N ASP A 182 1.40 21.17 -6.69
CA ASP A 182 0.04 21.71 -6.56
C ASP A 182 -0.75 21.00 -5.47
N ALA A 183 -0.68 19.66 -5.43
CA ALA A 183 -1.35 18.87 -4.41
C ALA A 183 -0.81 19.11 -2.99
N GLN A 184 0.49 19.38 -2.85
CA GLN A 184 1.10 19.73 -1.57
C GLN A 184 0.64 21.12 -1.11
N THR A 185 0.56 22.08 -2.04
CA THR A 185 0.04 23.42 -1.78
C THR A 185 -1.43 23.36 -1.35
N GLU A 186 -2.29 22.64 -2.10
CA GLU A 186 -3.69 22.40 -1.73
C GLU A 186 -3.82 21.79 -0.32
N LEU A 187 -2.99 20.79 0.01
CA LEU A 187 -3.01 20.14 1.32
C LEU A 187 -2.57 21.08 2.44
N ALA A 188 -1.56 21.92 2.19
CA ALA A 188 -1.10 22.92 3.15
C ALA A 188 -2.18 23.97 3.42
N LEU A 189 -2.85 24.46 2.37
CA LEU A 189 -3.97 25.39 2.48
C LEU A 189 -5.14 24.77 3.26
N TYR A 190 -5.49 23.51 2.97
CA TYR A 190 -6.54 22.80 3.72
C TYR A 190 -6.20 22.62 5.20
N ARG A 191 -4.95 22.29 5.53
CA ARG A 191 -4.52 22.21 6.94
C ARG A 191 -4.57 23.57 7.63
N ALA A 192 -4.21 24.63 6.92
CA ALA A 192 -4.30 25.99 7.44
C ALA A 192 -5.76 26.40 7.69
N SER A 193 -6.69 26.05 6.80
CA SER A 193 -8.12 26.36 6.97
C SER A 193 -8.77 25.57 8.12
N LEU A 194 -8.40 24.31 8.32
CA LEU A 194 -8.86 23.51 9.47
C LEU A 194 -8.39 24.10 10.80
N ARG A 195 -7.14 24.60 10.88
CA ARG A 195 -6.62 25.27 12.08
C ARG A 195 -7.35 26.57 12.39
N GLN A 196 -7.90 27.25 11.37
CA GLN A 196 -8.66 28.48 11.52
C GLN A 196 -10.15 28.25 11.85
N GLY A 197 -10.60 27.01 12.07
CA GLY A 197 -12.00 26.72 12.44
C GLY A 197 -13.03 26.96 11.32
N ARG A 198 -12.60 27.29 10.09
CA ARG A 198 -13.46 27.37 8.90
C ARG A 198 -13.72 25.98 8.33
N GLY A 199 -14.51 25.17 9.04
CA GLY A 199 -14.90 23.81 8.65
C GLY A 199 -15.90 23.75 7.50
N GLY A 200 -15.57 24.32 6.34
CA GLY A 200 -16.47 24.41 5.19
C GLY A 200 -15.75 24.29 3.85
N TRP A 201 -15.03 23.19 3.60
CA TRP A 201 -14.64 22.83 2.23
C TRP A 201 -15.25 21.48 1.86
N SER A 202 -16.39 21.51 1.18
CA SER A 202 -17.01 20.31 0.61
C SER A 202 -16.24 19.89 -0.65
N ILE A 203 -15.46 18.82 -0.55
CA ILE A 203 -14.87 18.15 -1.72
C ILE A 203 -16.00 17.37 -2.41
N GLY A 204 -16.86 18.09 -3.13
CA GLY A 204 -18.07 17.55 -3.74
C GLY A 204 -18.68 18.55 -4.70
N GLY A 205 -18.02 18.77 -5.84
CA GLY A 205 -18.48 19.70 -6.87
C GLY A 205 -17.95 19.29 -8.25
N GLY A 206 -18.00 18.01 -8.58
CA GLY A 206 -17.85 17.55 -9.96
C GLY A 206 -19.15 17.85 -10.69
N ALA A 207 -19.19 19.00 -11.35
CA ALA A 207 -20.30 19.45 -12.17
C ALA A 207 -20.72 18.37 -13.17
N THR A 208 -21.96 17.90 -13.03
CA THR A 208 -22.77 17.48 -14.17
C THR A 208 -22.98 18.72 -15.04
N ARG A 209 -22.34 18.77 -16.21
CA ARG A 209 -22.70 19.68 -17.30
C ARG A 209 -23.35 18.86 -18.40
N GLY A 210 -24.56 19.30 -18.75
CA GLY A 210 -25.21 19.24 -20.06
C GLY A 210 -25.15 17.94 -20.83
#